data_AF-A0A6A2ZKG2-F1
#
_entry.id   AF-A0A6A2ZKG2-F1
#
_cell.length_a   1.000
_cell.length_b   1.000
_cell.length_c   1.000
_cell.angle_alpha   90.00
_cell.angle_beta   90.00
_cell.angle_gamma   90.00
#
_symmetry.space_group_name_H-M   'P 1'
#
loop_
_entity.id
_entity.type
_entity.pdbx_description
1 polymer ?
#
loop_
_entity_poly.entity_id
_entity_poly.type
_entity_poly.pdbx_seq_one_letter_code
_entity_poly.pdbx_strand_id
1 'polypeptide(L)'
;MRNTVSIALTFLALLIIHVQARTDPRQCTTSCGDIHNIGYPFRLRGDPSHCGDPDYELYCDANNRTILNFHAGLYYVKRISYADRVIRLVDVNLATGNCGLPYRSLGIEEVLGDGRYNRKYSSPHASFVRCSVEINSMRNNIVPCLSGNTSRVYVNYTDYMLYYLDIPRSCSVFAMALSGGSDDPKVNLPTSYDDIRRKLQLGFDLTWTVECRDCLADGGYCQFLTEERNRFRCSKEEDYATQLRNAILYLAAVFVIGMTILCRYILAPLVVFNFILHKCCSKRNRIEQ
;
A
#
# COMPACT_ATOMS: atom_id res chain seq x y z
N MET A 1 22.05 50.40 35.34
CA MET A 1 20.59 50.11 35.32
C MET A 1 19.89 50.62 34.06
N ARG A 2 20.27 51.77 33.48
CA ARG A 2 19.63 52.31 32.26
C ARG A 2 19.93 51.53 30.97
N ASN A 3 21.14 50.96 30.84
CA ASN A 3 21.54 50.17 29.66
C ASN A 3 20.95 48.76 29.63
N THR A 4 20.75 48.12 30.78
CA THR A 4 20.17 46.77 30.87
C THR A 4 18.69 46.74 30.51
N VAL A 5 17.96 47.81 30.86
CA VAL A 5 16.54 47.98 30.47
C VAL A 5 16.40 48.19 28.97
N SER A 6 17.32 48.95 28.34
CA SER A 6 17.31 49.17 26.89
C SER A 6 17.59 47.88 26.11
N ILE A 7 18.52 47.05 26.58
CA ILE A 7 18.86 45.77 25.96
C ILE A 7 17.70 44.78 26.09
N ALA A 8 17.04 44.75 27.26
CA ALA A 8 15.84 43.94 27.49
C ALA A 8 14.66 44.36 26.60
N LEU A 9 14.46 45.68 26.40
CA LEU A 9 13.43 46.22 25.49
C LEU A 9 13.72 45.89 24.03
N THR A 10 14.99 45.91 23.60
CA THR A 10 15.35 45.48 22.24
C THR A 10 15.19 43.97 22.04
N PHE A 11 15.50 43.15 23.05
CA PHE A 11 15.28 41.70 22.99
C PHE A 11 13.79 41.36 22.99
N LEU A 12 12.97 42.07 23.78
CA LEU A 12 11.52 41.93 23.77
C LEU A 12 10.92 42.38 22.43
N ALA A 13 11.42 43.49 21.86
CA ALA A 13 11.03 43.95 20.53
C ALA A 13 11.42 42.96 19.43
N LEU A 14 12.60 42.31 19.52
CA LEU A 14 13.04 41.25 18.61
C LEU A 14 12.21 39.96 18.74
N LEU A 15 11.69 39.66 19.94
CA LEU A 15 10.73 38.57 20.16
C LEU A 15 9.32 38.90 19.65
N ILE A 16 8.97 40.19 19.57
CA ILE A 16 7.69 40.70 19.05
C ILE A 16 7.72 40.92 17.51
N ILE A 17 8.90 40.87 16.87
CA ILE A 17 8.97 40.67 15.41
C ILE A 17 8.46 39.26 15.16
N HIS A 18 7.15 39.16 15.04
CA HIS A 18 6.43 38.00 14.63
C HIS A 18 7.19 37.36 13.46
N VAL A 19 7.55 36.09 13.65
CA VAL A 19 7.51 35.13 12.56
C VAL A 19 6.10 35.21 12.00
N GLN A 20 5.84 36.17 11.13
CA GLN A 20 4.79 36.03 10.15
C GLN A 20 5.32 34.96 9.21
N ALA A 21 5.09 33.70 9.60
CA ALA A 21 4.92 32.67 8.61
C ALA A 21 3.86 33.24 7.67
N ARG A 22 4.28 33.61 6.45
CA ARG A 22 3.36 33.80 5.34
C ARG A 22 2.70 32.44 5.11
N THR A 23 1.72 32.08 5.91
CA THR A 23 0.60 31.27 5.46
C THR A 23 -0.19 32.18 4.55
N ASP A 24 0.35 32.43 3.35
CA ASP A 24 -0.55 32.42 2.21
C ASP A 24 -0.92 30.95 2.08
N PRO A 25 -2.12 30.51 2.49
CA PRO A 25 -2.56 29.16 2.18
C PRO A 25 -2.69 29.15 0.66
N ARG A 26 -1.58 28.85 -0.03
CA ARG A 26 -1.55 28.71 -1.48
C ARG A 26 -2.74 27.83 -1.82
N GLN A 27 -3.62 28.36 -2.67
CA GLN A 27 -4.86 27.68 -2.97
C GLN A 27 -4.55 26.32 -3.60
N CYS A 28 -5.31 25.29 -3.23
CA CYS A 28 -5.16 23.97 -3.81
C CYS A 28 -5.48 24.02 -5.30
N THR A 29 -4.63 23.41 -6.12
CA THR A 29 -4.88 23.29 -7.55
C THR A 29 -5.92 22.20 -7.77
N THR A 30 -7.04 22.54 -8.40
CA THR A 30 -8.16 21.59 -8.59
C THR A 30 -8.26 21.03 -10.00
N SER A 31 -7.38 21.43 -10.92
CA SER A 31 -7.46 20.99 -12.31
C SER A 31 -6.11 20.83 -12.99
N CYS A 32 -6.06 19.93 -13.97
CA CYS A 32 -4.91 19.64 -14.80
C CYS A 32 -5.38 18.97 -16.09
N GLY A 33 -5.13 19.59 -17.25
CA GLY A 33 -5.69 19.12 -18.52
C GLY A 33 -7.20 18.92 -18.46
N ASP A 34 -7.66 17.76 -18.93
CA ASP A 34 -9.08 17.38 -18.98
C ASP A 34 -9.69 17.04 -17.61
N ILE A 35 -8.88 16.98 -16.54
CA ILE A 35 -9.36 16.68 -15.18
C ILE A 35 -9.58 18.00 -14.45
N HIS A 36 -10.83 18.32 -14.12
CA HIS A 36 -11.19 19.64 -13.58
C HIS A 36 -11.62 19.66 -12.09
N ASN A 37 -11.79 18.49 -11.47
CA ASN A 37 -12.28 18.34 -10.10
C ASN A 37 -11.32 17.51 -9.24
N ILE A 38 -10.02 17.81 -9.31
CA ILE A 38 -9.01 17.20 -8.45
C ILE A 38 -9.21 17.71 -7.03
N GLY A 39 -9.38 16.77 -6.11
CA GLY A 39 -9.53 16.99 -4.68
C GLY A 39 -9.30 15.69 -3.91
N TYR A 40 -9.42 15.78 -2.59
CA TYR A 40 -9.07 14.69 -1.66
C TYR A 40 -9.69 13.33 -2.08
N PRO A 41 -8.89 12.24 -2.15
CA PRO A 41 -7.51 12.15 -1.67
C PRO A 41 -6.46 12.64 -2.65
N PHE A 42 -6.80 12.82 -3.93
CA PHE A 42 -5.84 13.23 -4.95
C PHE A 42 -5.34 14.66 -4.74
N ARG A 43 -4.11 14.90 -5.15
CA ARG A 43 -3.44 16.21 -5.12
C ARG A 43 -2.54 16.40 -6.32
N LEU A 44 -2.21 17.64 -6.66
CA LEU A 44 -1.16 17.89 -7.65
C LEU A 44 0.19 18.07 -6.96
N ARG A 45 1.23 17.56 -7.63
CA ARG A 45 2.62 17.74 -7.19
C ARG A 45 2.93 19.22 -7.03
N GLY A 46 3.47 19.58 -5.87
CA GLY A 46 3.79 20.96 -5.52
C GLY A 46 2.65 21.73 -4.85
N ASP A 47 1.45 21.16 -4.76
CA ASP A 47 0.40 21.72 -3.90
C ASP A 47 0.86 21.72 -2.42
N PRO A 48 0.32 22.59 -1.56
CA PRO A 48 0.57 22.57 -0.12
C PRO A 48 0.20 21.24 0.56
N SER A 49 0.73 20.99 1.75
CA SER A 49 0.47 19.74 2.50
C SER A 49 -1.00 19.49 2.81
N HIS A 50 -1.81 20.55 2.98
CA HIS A 50 -3.25 20.43 3.27
C HIS A 50 -4.11 20.08 2.05
N CYS A 51 -3.55 20.11 0.85
CA CYS A 51 -4.25 19.86 -0.41
C CYS A 51 -4.14 18.39 -0.79
N GLY A 52 -4.96 17.53 -0.17
CA GLY A 52 -4.96 16.09 -0.49
C GLY A 52 -3.80 15.32 0.12
N ASP A 53 -3.73 14.04 -0.20
CA ASP A 53 -2.88 13.05 0.44
C ASP A 53 -1.59 12.81 -0.37
N PRO A 54 -0.39 12.81 0.25
CA PRO A 54 0.88 12.64 -0.45
C PRO A 54 1.01 11.31 -1.22
N ASP A 55 0.30 10.26 -0.81
CA ASP A 55 0.35 8.96 -1.47
C ASP A 55 -0.49 8.90 -2.77
N TYR A 56 -1.34 9.91 -2.97
CA TYR A 56 -2.25 10.06 -4.12
C TYR A 56 -1.86 11.27 -4.98
N GLU A 57 -0.56 11.47 -5.17
CA GLU A 57 -0.02 12.56 -5.97
C GLU A 57 -0.18 12.32 -7.48
N LEU A 58 -0.77 13.30 -8.15
CA LEU A 58 -0.84 13.44 -9.60
C LEU A 58 0.11 14.55 -10.05
N TYR A 59 0.50 14.56 -11.32
CA TYR A 59 1.24 15.70 -11.88
C TYR A 59 0.76 16.03 -13.29
N CYS A 60 0.96 17.29 -13.69
CA CYS A 60 0.74 17.75 -15.06
C CYS A 60 2.03 17.61 -15.86
N ASP A 61 1.98 16.93 -17.00
CA ASP A 61 3.10 16.95 -17.93
C ASP A 61 3.20 18.28 -18.68
N ALA A 62 4.26 18.43 -19.47
CA ALA A 62 4.51 19.64 -20.26
C ALA A 62 3.40 19.94 -21.30
N ASN A 63 2.58 18.95 -21.65
CA ASN A 63 1.44 19.09 -22.55
C ASN A 63 0.12 19.27 -21.79
N ASN A 64 0.18 19.61 -20.50
CA ASN A 64 -0.98 19.79 -19.62
C ASN A 64 -1.86 18.54 -19.53
N ARG A 65 -1.27 17.33 -19.50
CA ARG A 65 -2.00 16.09 -19.26
C ARG A 65 -1.78 15.62 -17.83
N THR A 66 -2.87 15.20 -17.16
CA THR A 66 -2.78 14.62 -15.82
C THR A 66 -2.17 13.23 -15.89
N ILE A 67 -1.11 12.99 -15.11
CA ILE A 67 -0.41 11.71 -15.00
C ILE A 67 -0.41 11.22 -13.56
N LEU A 68 -0.65 9.92 -13.39
CA LEU A 68 -0.34 9.16 -12.19
C LEU A 68 0.96 8.38 -12.40
N ASN A 69 1.89 8.47 -11.45
CA ASN A 69 3.01 7.54 -11.35
C ASN A 69 2.62 6.38 -10.44
N PHE A 70 2.62 5.17 -10.96
CA PHE A 70 2.17 3.98 -10.26
C PHE A 70 3.09 2.80 -10.57
N HIS A 71 3.72 2.20 -9.55
CA HIS A 71 4.75 1.15 -9.69
C HIS A 71 5.85 1.48 -10.73
N ALA A 72 6.34 2.73 -10.72
CA ALA A 72 7.31 3.26 -11.68
C ALA A 72 6.83 3.28 -13.16
N GLY A 73 5.54 3.01 -13.38
CA GLY A 73 4.85 3.25 -14.65
C GLY A 73 4.26 4.66 -14.70
N LEU A 74 4.04 5.15 -15.92
CA LEU A 74 3.37 6.42 -16.18
C LEU A 74 2.03 6.16 -16.85
N TYR A 75 0.98 6.76 -16.30
CA TYR A 75 -0.39 6.57 -16.79
C TYR A 75 -1.12 7.91 -16.91
N TYR A 76 -1.71 8.19 -18.08
CA TYR A 76 -2.63 9.32 -18.20
C TYR A 76 -3.92 9.02 -17.45
N VAL A 77 -4.37 9.99 -16.66
CA VAL A 77 -5.67 9.93 -15.97
C VAL A 77 -6.76 10.30 -16.97
N LYS A 78 -7.66 9.37 -17.24
CA LYS A 78 -8.83 9.58 -18.12
C LYS A 78 -10.03 10.12 -17.37
N ARG A 79 -10.24 9.67 -16.13
CA ARG A 79 -11.28 10.19 -15.23
C ARG A 79 -11.02 9.81 -13.78
N ILE A 80 -11.66 10.56 -12.88
CA ILE A 80 -11.71 10.29 -11.45
C ILE A 80 -13.20 10.31 -11.04
N SER A 81 -13.73 9.17 -10.58
CA SER A 81 -15.10 9.08 -10.03
C SER A 81 -15.06 9.01 -8.51
N TYR A 82 -15.35 10.13 -7.84
CA TYR A 82 -15.36 10.20 -6.38
C TYR A 82 -16.48 9.37 -5.74
N ALA A 83 -17.65 9.33 -6.37
CA ALA A 83 -18.77 8.52 -5.92
C ALA A 83 -18.42 7.02 -5.93
N ASP A 84 -17.78 6.56 -7.00
CA ASP A 84 -17.42 5.15 -7.16
C ASP A 84 -16.04 4.81 -6.60
N ARG A 85 -15.27 5.81 -6.13
CA ARG A 85 -13.86 5.67 -5.75
C ARG A 85 -12.99 5.04 -6.85
N VAL A 86 -13.25 5.33 -8.13
CA VAL A 86 -12.59 4.71 -9.29
C VAL A 86 -11.80 5.70 -10.13
N ILE A 87 -10.52 5.43 -10.35
CA ILE A 87 -9.64 6.19 -11.25
C ILE A 87 -9.42 5.38 -12.50
N ARG A 88 -9.69 5.97 -13.67
CA ARG A 88 -9.40 5.35 -14.96
C ARG A 88 -8.05 5.85 -15.46
N LEU A 89 -7.19 4.91 -15.80
CA LEU A 89 -5.82 5.13 -16.20
C LEU A 89 -5.58 4.50 -17.57
N VAL A 90 -4.73 5.10 -18.39
CA VAL A 90 -4.20 4.47 -19.60
C VAL A 90 -2.69 4.63 -19.63
N ASP A 91 -1.97 3.56 -19.97
CA ASP A 91 -0.52 3.61 -20.12
C ASP A 91 -0.13 4.64 -21.18
N VAL A 92 0.86 5.49 -20.90
CA VAL A 92 1.24 6.60 -21.78
C VAL A 92 1.68 6.15 -23.18
N ASN A 93 2.28 4.97 -23.31
CA ASN A 93 2.70 4.42 -24.60
C ASN A 93 1.55 3.75 -25.37
N LEU A 94 0.51 3.30 -24.66
CA LEU A 94 -0.65 2.63 -25.24
C LEU A 94 -1.81 3.60 -25.53
N ALA A 95 -1.77 4.82 -24.98
CA ALA A 95 -2.84 5.79 -25.08
C ALA A 95 -3.16 6.25 -26.51
N THR A 96 -2.17 6.30 -27.40
CA THR A 96 -2.38 6.59 -28.84
C THR A 96 -2.82 5.36 -29.62
N GLY A 97 -2.65 4.17 -29.04
CA GLY A 97 -2.73 2.84 -29.67
C GLY A 97 -1.98 2.72 -30.97
N ASN A 98 -0.79 3.31 -30.98
CA ASN A 98 0.28 2.83 -31.84
C ASN A 98 0.67 1.41 -31.41
N CYS A 99 1.24 0.66 -32.36
CA CYS A 99 1.82 -0.63 -32.02
C CYS A 99 3.04 -0.42 -31.12
N GLY A 100 3.07 -1.11 -29.97
CA GLY A 100 4.16 -0.94 -29.00
C GLY A 100 3.95 -1.73 -27.72
N LEU A 101 4.80 -1.45 -26.74
CA LEU A 101 4.77 -2.01 -25.38
C LEU A 101 4.26 -0.96 -24.40
N PRO A 102 3.69 -1.39 -23.25
CA PRO A 102 3.45 -0.50 -22.13
C PRO A 102 4.75 0.19 -21.71
N TYR A 103 4.64 1.38 -21.12
CA TYR A 103 5.78 2.12 -20.58
C TYR A 103 6.56 1.30 -19.55
N ARG A 104 5.82 0.60 -18.68
CA ARG A 104 6.34 -0.36 -17.71
C ARG A 104 5.40 -1.55 -17.67
N SER A 105 5.95 -2.76 -17.68
CA SER A 105 5.15 -3.95 -17.43
C SER A 105 4.48 -3.84 -16.07
N LEU A 106 3.17 -4.02 -15.98
CA LEU A 106 2.43 -3.99 -14.72
C LEU A 106 1.54 -5.23 -14.64
N GLY A 107 1.86 -6.11 -13.69
CA GLY A 107 1.07 -7.32 -13.41
C GLY A 107 -0.08 -7.04 -12.44
N ILE A 108 -1.05 -7.95 -12.39
CA ILE A 108 -2.15 -7.88 -11.42
C ILE A 108 -1.65 -8.03 -9.97
N GLU A 109 -0.60 -8.83 -9.74
CA GLU A 109 -0.01 -9.05 -8.41
C GLU A 109 0.55 -7.77 -7.79
N GLU A 110 1.20 -6.92 -8.59
CA GLU A 110 1.72 -5.63 -8.13
C GLU A 110 0.60 -4.73 -7.61
N VAL A 111 -0.56 -4.74 -8.28
CA VAL A 111 -1.74 -3.97 -7.86
C VAL A 111 -2.40 -4.58 -6.61
N LEU A 112 -2.50 -5.91 -6.53
CA LEU A 112 -3.09 -6.59 -5.38
C LEU A 112 -2.27 -6.40 -4.09
N GLY A 113 -0.96 -6.19 -4.23
CA GLY A 113 -0.07 -5.84 -3.13
C GLY A 113 -0.09 -4.35 -2.77
N ASP A 114 -0.77 -3.49 -3.53
CA ASP A 114 -0.83 -2.05 -3.24
C ASP A 114 -1.98 -1.74 -2.27
N GLY A 115 -1.68 -0.93 -1.24
CA GLY A 115 -2.67 -0.56 -0.23
C GLY A 115 -3.57 0.62 -0.61
N ARG A 116 -3.15 1.40 -1.60
CA ARG A 116 -3.84 2.61 -2.06
C ARG A 116 -4.84 2.29 -3.15
N TYR A 117 -4.53 1.30 -3.98
CA TYR A 117 -5.32 0.93 -5.14
C TYR A 117 -5.63 -0.55 -5.17
N ASN A 118 -6.90 -0.89 -5.42
CA ASN A 118 -7.38 -2.25 -5.53
C ASN A 118 -7.96 -2.52 -6.92
N ARG A 119 -7.90 -3.79 -7.30
CA ARG A 119 -8.47 -4.31 -8.55
C ARG A 119 -8.89 -5.76 -8.38
N LYS A 120 -9.98 -6.16 -9.04
CA LYS A 120 -10.42 -7.56 -9.00
C LYS A 120 -9.39 -8.45 -9.68
N TYR A 121 -9.14 -9.62 -9.10
CA TYR A 121 -8.23 -10.61 -9.65
C TYR A 121 -8.60 -11.04 -11.07
N SER A 122 -9.90 -11.20 -11.34
CA SER A 122 -10.43 -11.55 -12.66
C SER A 122 -10.61 -10.35 -13.61
N SER A 123 -9.81 -9.29 -13.41
CA SER A 123 -9.89 -8.14 -14.30
C SER A 123 -9.08 -8.39 -15.56
N PRO A 124 -9.55 -7.90 -16.73
CA PRO A 124 -8.83 -8.11 -17.97
C PRO A 124 -7.41 -7.54 -17.94
N HIS A 125 -6.51 -8.20 -18.64
CA HIS A 125 -5.13 -7.78 -18.84
C HIS A 125 -4.56 -8.41 -20.12
N ALA A 126 -3.49 -7.80 -20.62
CA ALA A 126 -2.77 -8.21 -21.81
C ALA A 126 -1.35 -8.61 -21.43
N SER A 127 -0.93 -9.80 -21.87
CA SER A 127 0.40 -10.36 -21.64
C SER A 127 1.13 -10.51 -22.97
N PHE A 128 2.23 -9.78 -23.12
CA PHE A 128 3.08 -9.82 -24.30
C PHE A 128 4.05 -11.00 -24.16
N VAL A 129 3.94 -11.94 -25.09
CA VAL A 129 4.75 -13.16 -25.13
C VAL A 129 5.65 -13.17 -26.35
N ARG A 130 6.92 -13.50 -26.15
CA ARG A 130 7.88 -13.71 -27.23
C ARG A 130 8.08 -15.20 -27.41
N CYS A 131 7.91 -15.70 -28.63
CA CYS A 131 8.04 -17.11 -28.98
C CYS A 131 9.14 -17.32 -30.02
N SER A 132 9.90 -18.41 -29.88
CA SER A 132 10.93 -18.83 -30.86
C SER A 132 10.33 -19.53 -32.09
N VAL A 133 9.08 -19.98 -32.00
CA VAL A 133 8.34 -20.66 -33.07
C VAL A 133 6.98 -19.99 -33.29
N GLU A 134 6.40 -20.18 -34.46
CA GLU A 134 5.06 -19.68 -34.78
C GLU A 134 3.99 -20.47 -34.02
N ILE A 135 3.06 -19.76 -33.38
CA ILE A 135 1.95 -20.35 -32.63
C ILE A 135 0.65 -20.13 -33.39
N ASN A 136 0.14 -21.19 -34.03
CA ASN A 136 -1.05 -21.12 -34.87
C ASN A 136 -2.31 -20.63 -34.12
N SER A 137 -2.50 -21.05 -32.86
CA SER A 137 -3.65 -20.63 -32.05
C SER A 137 -3.67 -19.13 -31.73
N MET A 138 -2.52 -18.45 -31.78
CA MET A 138 -2.39 -17.02 -31.49
C MET A 138 -2.14 -16.18 -32.76
N ARG A 139 -2.34 -16.73 -33.97
CA ARG A 139 -2.05 -16.07 -35.25
C ARG A 139 -2.65 -14.66 -35.36
N ASN A 140 -3.89 -14.49 -34.91
CA ASN A 140 -4.60 -13.20 -34.98
C ASN A 140 -4.10 -12.16 -33.95
N ASN A 141 -3.33 -12.59 -32.96
CA ASN A 141 -2.83 -11.76 -31.86
C ASN A 141 -1.35 -11.39 -32.02
N ILE A 142 -0.81 -11.55 -33.22
CA ILE A 142 0.57 -11.16 -33.52
C ILE A 142 0.75 -9.64 -33.37
N VAL A 143 1.85 -9.23 -32.73
CA VAL A 143 2.24 -7.83 -32.62
C VAL A 143 3.21 -7.51 -33.76
N PRO A 144 2.77 -6.83 -34.82
CA PRO A 144 3.55 -6.71 -36.05
C PRO A 144 4.83 -5.90 -35.86
N CYS A 145 4.78 -4.79 -35.10
CA CYS A 145 5.95 -3.92 -34.89
C CYS A 145 7.04 -4.52 -33.98
N LEU A 146 6.75 -5.62 -33.28
CA LEU A 146 7.69 -6.28 -32.37
C LEU A 146 8.11 -7.67 -32.88
N SER A 147 7.45 -8.17 -33.93
CA SER A 147 7.76 -9.46 -34.53
C SER A 147 8.85 -9.32 -35.57
N GLY A 148 9.80 -10.25 -35.56
CA GLY A 148 10.90 -10.30 -36.53
C GLY A 148 11.02 -11.67 -37.19
N ASN A 149 12.14 -11.89 -37.87
CA ASN A 149 12.39 -13.15 -38.58
C ASN A 149 12.73 -14.31 -37.63
N THR A 150 13.39 -14.03 -36.50
CA THR A 150 13.88 -15.05 -35.55
C THR A 150 12.93 -15.29 -34.37
N SER A 151 12.00 -14.38 -34.10
CA SER A 151 11.02 -14.53 -33.03
C SER A 151 9.71 -13.82 -33.37
N ARG A 152 8.60 -14.42 -32.95
CA ARG A 152 7.27 -13.83 -33.07
C ARG A 152 6.80 -13.34 -31.72
N VAL A 153 6.16 -12.16 -31.71
CA VAL A 153 5.58 -11.58 -30.51
C VAL A 153 4.06 -11.63 -30.64
N TYR A 154 3.40 -12.15 -29.62
CA TYR A 154 1.95 -12.22 -29.53
C TYR A 154 1.48 -11.48 -28.27
N VAL A 155 0.22 -11.06 -28.27
CA VAL A 155 -0.47 -10.61 -27.05
C VAL A 155 -1.54 -11.61 -26.68
N ASN A 156 -1.42 -12.17 -25.49
CA ASN A 156 -2.47 -12.95 -24.90
C ASN A 156 -3.36 -12.02 -24.04
N TYR A 157 -4.68 -12.04 -24.25
CA TYR A 157 -5.62 -11.20 -23.52
C TYR A 157 -6.61 -12.09 -22.77
N THR A 158 -6.61 -11.98 -21.45
CA THR A 158 -7.42 -12.82 -20.55
C THR A 158 -7.99 -11.98 -19.42
N ASP A 159 -8.97 -12.55 -18.74
CA ASP A 159 -9.59 -12.03 -17.51
C ASP A 159 -9.31 -12.97 -16.31
N TYR A 160 -8.31 -13.83 -16.41
CA TYR A 160 -7.84 -14.72 -15.36
C TYR A 160 -6.31 -14.70 -15.30
N MET A 161 -5.74 -14.97 -14.13
CA MET A 161 -4.29 -15.01 -13.96
C MET A 161 -3.67 -16.11 -14.83
N LEU A 162 -2.69 -15.73 -15.64
CA LEU A 162 -1.91 -16.69 -16.40
C LEU A 162 -1.02 -17.53 -15.49
N TYR A 163 -1.15 -18.84 -15.62
CA TYR A 163 -0.22 -19.80 -15.05
C TYR A 163 0.84 -20.20 -16.07
N TYR A 164 1.93 -20.80 -15.61
CA TYR A 164 3.02 -21.26 -16.46
C TYR A 164 2.57 -22.26 -17.55
N LEU A 165 1.43 -22.93 -17.35
CA LEU A 165 0.84 -23.88 -18.29
C LEU A 165 0.08 -23.20 -19.44
N ASP A 166 -0.37 -21.96 -19.25
CA ASP A 166 -1.14 -21.21 -20.24
C ASP A 166 -0.24 -20.63 -21.35
N ILE A 167 1.06 -20.58 -21.11
CA ILE A 167 2.07 -20.06 -22.04
C ILE A 167 2.79 -21.25 -22.71
N PRO A 168 2.83 -21.31 -24.05
CA PRO A 168 3.57 -22.37 -24.73
C PRO A 168 5.04 -22.39 -24.32
N ARG A 169 5.64 -23.57 -24.18
CA ARG A 169 7.04 -23.73 -23.70
C ARG A 169 8.08 -22.98 -24.54
N SER A 170 7.80 -22.73 -25.80
CA SER A 170 8.65 -21.95 -26.71
C SER A 170 8.52 -20.44 -26.52
N CYS A 171 7.68 -20.01 -25.58
CA CYS A 171 7.33 -18.62 -25.33
C CYS A 171 7.69 -18.17 -23.92
N SER A 172 7.95 -16.87 -23.77
CA SER A 172 8.16 -16.21 -22.47
C SER A 172 7.37 -14.89 -22.40
N VAL A 173 6.65 -14.66 -21.31
CA VAL A 173 6.07 -13.34 -21.01
C VAL A 173 7.20 -12.38 -20.65
N PHE A 174 7.20 -11.20 -21.27
CA PHE A 174 8.20 -10.17 -20.99
C PHE A 174 7.59 -8.79 -20.70
N ALA A 175 6.29 -8.61 -20.95
CA ALA A 175 5.55 -7.43 -20.51
C ALA A 175 4.08 -7.75 -20.27
N MET A 176 3.47 -7.03 -19.33
CA MET A 176 2.04 -7.08 -19.01
C MET A 176 1.46 -5.67 -18.99
N ALA A 177 0.19 -5.54 -19.39
CA ALA A 177 -0.56 -4.31 -19.33
C ALA A 177 -1.98 -4.58 -18.83
N LEU A 178 -2.47 -3.77 -17.91
CA LEU A 178 -3.83 -3.88 -17.40
C LEU A 178 -4.84 -3.31 -18.42
N SER A 179 -6.04 -3.86 -18.45
CA SER A 179 -7.10 -3.43 -19.38
C SER A 179 -8.50 -3.58 -18.78
N GLY A 180 -9.44 -2.74 -19.18
CA GLY A 180 -10.84 -2.90 -18.80
C GLY A 180 -11.22 -2.07 -17.58
N GLY A 181 -12.34 -1.38 -17.75
CA GLY A 181 -12.98 -0.50 -16.78
C GLY A 181 -14.47 -0.79 -16.66
N SER A 182 -15.13 -0.10 -15.73
CA SER A 182 -16.54 -0.28 -15.38
C SER A 182 -17.52 -0.08 -16.53
N ASP A 183 -17.13 0.64 -17.58
CA ASP A 183 -17.99 0.95 -18.72
C ASP A 183 -17.67 0.08 -19.93
N ASP A 184 -16.65 -0.79 -19.82
CA ASP A 184 -16.33 -1.70 -20.91
C ASP A 184 -17.41 -2.77 -20.99
N PRO A 185 -18.18 -2.86 -22.09
CA PRO A 185 -19.15 -3.91 -22.25
C PRO A 185 -18.42 -5.25 -22.11
N LYS A 186 -18.93 -6.15 -21.26
CA LYS A 186 -18.47 -7.55 -21.15
C LYS A 186 -18.82 -8.37 -22.42
N VAL A 187 -18.76 -7.73 -23.58
CA VAL A 187 -19.10 -8.28 -24.89
C VAL A 187 -17.82 -8.86 -25.47
N ASN A 188 -17.63 -10.16 -25.22
CA ASN A 188 -16.60 -11.05 -25.75
C ASN A 188 -15.13 -10.62 -25.55
N LEU A 189 -14.27 -11.61 -25.30
CA LEU A 189 -12.82 -11.37 -25.34
C LEU A 189 -12.41 -10.94 -26.76
N PRO A 190 -11.48 -9.98 -26.89
CA PRO A 190 -11.00 -9.52 -28.19
C PRO A 190 -10.38 -10.68 -28.97
N THR A 191 -10.62 -10.74 -30.28
CA THR A 191 -10.23 -11.89 -31.13
C THR A 191 -9.03 -11.60 -32.04
N SER A 192 -8.54 -10.36 -32.04
CA SER A 192 -7.40 -9.91 -32.84
C SER A 192 -6.52 -8.92 -32.06
N TYR A 193 -5.27 -8.75 -32.52
CA TYR A 193 -4.35 -7.75 -31.97
C TYR A 193 -4.94 -6.32 -32.06
N ASP A 194 -5.64 -5.99 -33.14
CA ASP A 194 -6.26 -4.66 -33.30
C ASP A 194 -7.36 -4.43 -32.25
N ASP A 195 -8.14 -5.45 -31.92
CA ASP A 195 -9.16 -5.36 -30.86
C ASP A 195 -8.52 -5.19 -29.48
N ILE A 196 -7.45 -5.96 -29.22
CA ILE A 196 -6.70 -5.86 -27.96
C ILE A 196 -6.09 -4.47 -27.83
N ARG A 197 -5.50 -3.93 -28.91
CA ARG A 197 -4.92 -2.58 -28.94
C ARG A 197 -5.98 -1.52 -28.63
N ARG A 198 -7.18 -1.65 -29.20
CA ARG A 198 -8.30 -0.75 -28.89
C ARG A 198 -8.76 -0.86 -27.45
N LYS A 199 -8.81 -2.07 -26.87
CA LYS A 199 -9.10 -2.26 -25.44
C LYS A 199 -8.05 -1.60 -24.54
N LEU A 200 -6.76 -1.75 -24.87
CA LEU A 200 -5.67 -1.12 -24.12
C LEU A 200 -5.71 0.42 -24.21
N GLN A 201 -6.13 1.00 -25.34
CA GLN A 201 -6.35 2.45 -25.47
C GLN A 201 -7.46 2.99 -24.54
N LEU A 202 -8.48 2.18 -24.22
CA LEU A 202 -9.53 2.56 -23.27
C LEU A 202 -9.00 2.63 -21.83
N GLY A 203 -7.90 1.93 -21.55
CA GLY A 203 -7.26 1.90 -20.24
C GLY A 203 -7.91 0.91 -19.29
N PHE A 204 -7.70 1.14 -17.99
CA PHE A 204 -8.13 0.28 -16.91
C PHE A 204 -8.54 1.09 -15.68
N ASP A 205 -9.44 0.51 -14.88
CA ASP A 205 -9.90 1.11 -13.64
C ASP A 205 -9.16 0.55 -12.42
N LEU A 206 -8.81 1.44 -11.49
CA LEU A 206 -8.39 1.10 -10.14
C LEU A 206 -9.36 1.71 -9.14
N THR A 207 -9.70 0.98 -8.08
CA THR A 207 -10.45 1.51 -6.95
C THR A 207 -9.48 2.03 -5.91
N TRP A 208 -9.58 3.30 -5.50
CA TRP A 208 -8.68 3.85 -4.49
C TRP A 208 -9.27 3.82 -3.07
N THR A 209 -8.41 3.79 -2.06
CA THR A 209 -8.82 3.80 -0.65
C THR A 209 -7.73 4.28 0.30
N VAL A 210 -7.96 5.45 0.89
CA VAL A 210 -7.12 6.03 1.96
C VAL A 210 -7.11 5.11 3.16
N GLU A 211 -8.29 4.61 3.52
CA GLU A 211 -8.51 3.91 4.77
C GLU A 211 -7.87 2.50 4.78
N CYS A 212 -7.79 1.84 3.61
CA CYS A 212 -7.04 0.59 3.49
C CYS A 212 -5.52 0.82 3.54
N ARG A 213 -5.03 1.86 2.86
CA ARG A 213 -3.62 2.26 2.95
C ARG A 213 -3.23 2.55 4.40
N ASP A 214 -4.07 3.27 5.14
CA ASP A 214 -3.86 3.55 6.57
C ASP A 214 -3.86 2.24 7.40
N CYS A 215 -4.81 1.33 7.12
CA CYS A 215 -4.86 0.01 7.78
C CYS A 215 -3.57 -0.80 7.60
N LEU A 216 -3.02 -0.82 6.37
CA LEU A 216 -1.78 -1.51 6.06
C LEU A 216 -0.58 -0.85 6.75
N ALA A 217 -0.53 0.49 6.78
CA ALA A 217 0.49 1.23 7.53
C ALA A 217 0.45 0.92 9.03
N ASP A 218 -0.75 0.63 9.57
CA ASP A 218 -0.98 0.23 10.96
C ASP A 218 -0.72 -1.27 11.24
N GLY A 219 -0.12 -2.00 10.28
CA GLY A 219 0.20 -3.43 10.38
C GLY A 219 -1.01 -4.36 10.25
N GLY A 220 -2.14 -3.85 9.76
CA GLY A 220 -3.28 -4.67 9.38
C GLY A 220 -3.19 -5.17 7.94
N TYR A 221 -4.26 -5.81 7.48
CA TYR A 221 -4.48 -6.20 6.10
C TYR A 221 -5.92 -5.88 5.70
N CYS A 222 -6.13 -5.58 4.42
CA CYS A 222 -7.43 -5.21 3.90
C CYS A 222 -8.14 -6.40 3.27
N GLN A 223 -9.34 -6.70 3.75
CA GLN A 223 -10.24 -7.66 3.12
C GLN A 223 -11.29 -6.91 2.30
N PHE A 224 -11.21 -6.97 0.97
CA PHE A 224 -12.25 -6.43 0.10
C PHE A 224 -13.44 -7.38 0.04
N LEU A 225 -14.66 -6.87 0.27
CA LEU A 225 -15.87 -7.68 0.19
C LEU A 225 -16.19 -7.96 -1.28
N THR A 226 -16.40 -9.23 -1.62
CA THR A 226 -16.51 -9.73 -3.00
C THR A 226 -17.59 -9.04 -3.83
N GLU A 227 -18.65 -8.57 -3.18
CA GLU A 227 -19.81 -7.93 -3.82
C GLU A 227 -19.69 -6.40 -3.91
N GLU A 228 -18.88 -5.76 -3.07
CA GLU A 228 -18.80 -4.30 -2.96
C GLU A 228 -17.37 -3.81 -3.23
N ARG A 229 -17.13 -3.26 -4.44
CA ARG A 229 -15.79 -2.76 -4.86
C ARG A 229 -15.16 -1.78 -3.87
N ASN A 230 -15.99 -1.05 -3.12
CA ASN A 230 -15.58 0.08 -2.30
C ASN A 230 -15.61 -0.22 -0.81
N ARG A 231 -16.08 -1.42 -0.42
CA ARG A 231 -16.18 -1.78 0.99
C ARG A 231 -15.12 -2.80 1.35
N PHE A 232 -14.26 -2.39 2.26
CA PHE A 232 -13.19 -3.22 2.79
C PHE A 232 -13.34 -3.32 4.30
N ARG A 233 -12.73 -4.35 4.87
CA ARG A 233 -12.58 -4.53 6.32
C ARG A 233 -11.09 -4.50 6.64
N CYS A 234 -10.69 -3.61 7.53
CA CYS A 234 -9.36 -3.65 8.12
C CYS A 234 -9.35 -4.75 9.17
N SER A 235 -8.48 -5.74 8.99
CA SER A 235 -8.27 -6.82 9.92
C SER A 235 -6.81 -6.80 10.36
N LYS A 236 -6.54 -7.07 11.64
CA LYS A 236 -5.18 -7.32 12.11
C LYS A 236 -5.08 -8.82 12.34
N GLU A 237 -3.99 -9.43 11.88
CA GLU A 237 -3.68 -10.79 12.30
C GLU A 237 -3.52 -10.74 13.82
N GLU A 238 -4.20 -11.65 14.54
CA GLU A 238 -4.04 -11.71 15.98
C GLU A 238 -2.55 -11.97 16.26
N ASP A 239 -1.86 -11.00 16.85
CA ASP A 239 -0.45 -11.14 17.19
C ASP A 239 -0.31 -12.11 18.36
N TYR A 240 -0.38 -13.40 18.06
CA TYR A 240 -0.21 -14.50 19.00
C TYR A 240 1.11 -14.37 19.77
N ALA A 241 2.15 -13.78 19.15
CA ALA A 241 3.43 -13.57 19.81
C ALA A 241 3.32 -12.48 20.90
N THR A 242 2.63 -11.37 20.64
CA THR A 242 2.36 -10.34 21.65
C THR A 242 1.42 -10.85 22.74
N GLN A 243 0.37 -11.59 22.39
CA GLN A 243 -0.52 -12.21 23.38
C GLN A 243 0.23 -13.21 24.27
N LEU A 244 1.05 -14.08 23.68
CA LEU A 244 1.86 -15.05 24.40
C LEU A 244 2.90 -14.37 25.28
N ARG A 245 3.58 -13.32 24.80
CA ARG A 245 4.51 -12.51 25.59
C ARG A 245 3.83 -11.90 26.80
N ASN A 246 2.63 -11.32 26.63
CA ASN A 246 1.86 -10.73 27.73
C ASN A 246 1.40 -11.80 28.72
N ALA A 247 0.97 -12.97 28.24
CA ALA A 247 0.60 -14.10 29.09
C ALA A 247 1.80 -14.63 29.90
N ILE A 248 2.97 -14.76 29.29
CA ILE A 248 4.21 -15.17 29.97
C ILE A 248 4.60 -14.15 31.04
N LEU A 249 4.57 -12.84 30.71
CA LEU A 249 4.87 -11.78 31.68
C LEU A 249 3.91 -11.79 32.87
N TYR A 250 2.63 -12.01 32.61
CA TYR A 250 1.62 -12.13 33.66
C TYR A 250 1.87 -13.34 34.56
N LEU A 251 2.11 -14.53 33.99
CA LEU A 251 2.40 -15.75 34.75
C LEU A 251 3.68 -15.61 35.58
N ALA A 252 4.73 -15.00 35.03
CA ALA A 252 5.96 -14.72 35.75
C ALA A 252 5.73 -13.77 36.93
N ALA A 253 4.92 -12.72 36.74
CA ALA A 253 4.57 -11.79 37.82
C ALA A 253 3.80 -12.50 38.94
N VAL A 254 2.80 -13.31 38.60
CA VAL A 254 2.03 -14.11 39.57
C VAL A 254 2.94 -15.07 40.35
N PHE A 255 3.87 -15.75 39.66
CA PHE A 255 4.84 -16.64 40.30
C PHE A 255 5.75 -15.90 41.29
N VAL A 256 6.31 -14.74 40.89
CA VAL A 256 7.15 -13.91 41.77
C VAL A 256 6.36 -13.45 42.99
N ILE A 257 5.12 -12.99 42.81
CA ILE A 257 4.25 -12.60 43.92
C ILE A 257 4.01 -13.79 44.85
N GLY A 258 3.66 -14.96 44.33
CA GLY A 258 3.47 -16.18 45.11
C GLY A 258 4.71 -16.56 45.92
N MET A 259 5.89 -16.52 45.29
CA MET A 259 7.17 -16.79 45.97
C MET A 259 7.48 -15.77 47.06
N THR A 260 7.19 -14.48 46.84
CA THR A 260 7.39 -13.45 47.88
C THR A 260 6.48 -13.67 49.10
N ILE A 261 5.23 -14.08 48.88
CA ILE A 261 4.28 -14.40 49.96
C ILE A 261 4.76 -15.65 50.72
N LEU A 262 5.11 -16.73 50.01
CA LEU A 262 5.63 -17.96 50.61
C LEU A 262 6.88 -17.70 51.47
N CYS A 263 7.83 -16.95 50.94
CA CYS A 263 9.06 -16.58 51.66
C CYS A 263 8.77 -15.76 52.91
N ARG A 264 7.90 -14.74 52.81
CA ARG A 264 7.61 -13.82 53.92
C ARG A 264 6.79 -14.45 55.04
N TYR A 265 5.78 -15.25 54.70
CA TYR A 265 4.78 -15.71 55.67
C TYR A 265 4.95 -17.15 56.13
N ILE A 266 5.72 -17.98 55.41
CA ILE A 266 5.93 -19.39 55.77
C ILE A 266 7.40 -19.62 56.10
N LEU A 267 8.31 -19.38 55.16
CA LEU A 267 9.72 -19.72 55.34
C LEU A 267 10.40 -18.87 56.43
N ALA A 268 10.24 -17.54 56.39
CA ALA A 268 10.86 -16.66 57.38
C ALA A 268 10.38 -16.95 58.82
N PRO A 269 9.07 -17.10 59.10
CA PRO A 269 8.61 -17.50 60.44
C PRO A 269 9.13 -18.87 60.88
N LEU A 270 9.19 -19.87 59.99
CA LEU A 270 9.74 -21.19 60.31
C LEU A 270 11.22 -21.13 60.69
N VAL A 271 12.02 -20.32 59.99
CA VAL A 271 13.45 -20.13 60.33
C VAL A 271 13.59 -19.45 61.69
N VAL A 272 12.81 -18.39 61.95
CA VAL A 272 12.81 -17.69 63.25
C VAL A 272 12.38 -18.63 64.37
N PHE A 273 11.33 -19.42 64.16
CA PHE A 273 10.83 -20.40 65.12
C PHE A 273 11.88 -21.48 65.44
N ASN A 274 12.50 -22.07 64.42
CA ASN A 274 13.58 -23.04 64.61
C ASN A 274 14.80 -22.43 65.33
N PHE A 275 15.16 -21.18 65.01
CA PHE A 275 16.24 -20.47 65.70
C PHE A 275 15.92 -20.22 67.18
N ILE A 276 14.68 -19.82 67.51
CA ILE A 276 14.22 -19.64 68.89
C ILE A 276 14.24 -20.98 69.63
N LEU A 277 13.71 -22.06 69.03
CA LEU A 277 13.74 -23.40 69.61
C LEU A 277 15.17 -23.86 69.91
N HIS A 278 16.08 -23.74 68.93
CA HIS A 278 17.48 -24.09 69.11
C HIS A 278 18.12 -23.30 70.26
N LYS A 279 17.86 -21.99 70.35
CA LYS A 279 18.37 -21.13 71.42
C LYS A 279 17.79 -21.49 72.80
N CYS A 280 16.50 -21.84 72.89
CA CYS A 280 15.86 -22.30 74.11
C CYS A 280 16.45 -23.64 74.59
N CYS A 281 16.59 -24.62 73.69
CA CYS A 281 17.22 -25.91 74.03
C CYS A 281 18.68 -25.76 74.45
N SER A 282 19.46 -24.91 73.76
CA SER A 282 20.86 -24.66 74.12
C SER A 282 21.02 -23.96 75.47
N LYS A 283 20.11 -23.04 75.83
CA LYS A 283 20.12 -22.40 77.17
C LYS A 283 19.68 -23.35 78.28
N ARG A 284 18.69 -24.21 78.05
CA ARG A 284 18.24 -25.22 79.02
C ARG A 284 19.40 -26.15 79.42
N ASN A 285 20.20 -26.59 78.46
CA ASN A 285 21.37 -27.43 78.71
C ASN A 285 22.52 -26.73 79.46
N ARG A 286 22.50 -25.39 79.61
CA ARG A 286 23.50 -24.64 80.41
C ARG A 286 23.07 -24.35 81.85
N ILE A 287 21.80 -24.53 82.20
CA ILE A 287 21.29 -24.30 83.57
C ILE A 287 21.38 -25.58 84.42
N GLU A 288 21.54 -26.74 83.79
CA GLU A 288 21.70 -28.04 84.45
C GLU A 288 23.18 -28.47 84.66
N GLN A 289 24.13 -27.52 84.57
CA GLN A 289 25.54 -27.67 84.98
C GLN A 289 25.88 -26.62 86.03
#